data_AF-A0A924SIK2-F1
#
_entry.id   AF-A0A924SIK2-F1
#
_cell.length_a   1.000
_cell.length_b   1.000
_cell.length_c   1.000
_cell.angle_alpha   90.00
_cell.angle_beta   90.00
_cell.angle_gamma   90.00
#
_symmetry.space_group_name_H-M   'P 1'
#
loop_
_entity.id
_entity.type
_entity.pdbx_description
1 polymer ?
#
loop_
_entity_poly.entity_id
_entity_poly.type
_entity_poly.pdbx_seq_one_letter_code
_entity_poly.pdbx_strand_id
1 'polypeptide(L)'
;MSLERVMAQLGTRFPNENAMVPDLDRITTLMDLLGSPQLSYPSIHLTGTNGKTSTARMVDALVRGFGLRPGRYTSPHLDTVTERITVDGDPLSDERFTEVFDEVLPYVELVDARSPVPMSFFEVLTGMAFAAFADAPVDVAVVEVGLGGLWDATNVITAGTCVVLPVGLDHVPLLGTTLAEIATEKAGIIHPGATVVLAAQPPEAAEVLLRRCAEMGATVAREGLEFGVVDRRTAVGGQLLTLQGLAGRYEDVFLPLHGVHQAANAAAALAAVEAFLGGG
;
A
#
# COMPACT_ATOMS: atom_id res chain seq x y z
N MET A 1 16.05 11.78 -21.56
CA MET A 1 15.12 12.93 -21.41
C MET A 1 14.98 13.22 -19.92
N SER A 2 14.66 14.44 -19.48
CA SER A 2 14.73 14.80 -18.05
C SER A 2 13.45 14.48 -17.26
N LEU A 3 13.62 14.15 -15.97
CA LEU A 3 12.54 14.00 -15.00
C LEU A 3 11.65 15.27 -14.91
N GLU A 4 12.25 16.44 -15.10
CA GLU A 4 11.54 17.72 -15.12
C GLU A 4 10.41 17.76 -16.17
N ARG A 5 10.63 17.20 -17.37
CA ARG A 5 9.60 17.09 -18.41
C ARG A 5 8.44 16.22 -17.94
N VAL A 6 8.76 15.07 -17.35
CA VAL A 6 7.76 14.12 -16.85
C VAL A 6 6.91 14.78 -15.78
N MET A 7 7.56 15.48 -14.84
CA MET A 7 6.86 16.23 -13.80
C MET A 7 5.99 17.35 -14.34
N ALA A 8 6.46 18.10 -15.35
CA ALA A 8 5.67 19.13 -16.00
C ALA A 8 4.40 18.54 -16.65
N GLN A 9 4.49 17.36 -17.27
CA GLN A 9 3.33 16.69 -17.87
C GLN A 9 2.38 16.10 -16.81
N LEU A 10 2.92 15.34 -15.85
CA LEU A 10 2.14 14.77 -14.75
C LEU A 10 1.43 15.87 -13.94
N GLY A 11 2.09 17.01 -13.71
CA GLY A 11 1.54 18.15 -12.97
C GLY A 11 0.37 18.86 -13.65
N THR A 12 0.08 18.59 -14.93
CA THR A 12 -1.12 19.10 -15.61
C THR A 12 -2.37 18.26 -15.35
N ARG A 13 -2.22 17.05 -14.79
CA ARG A 13 -3.32 16.09 -14.62
C ARG A 13 -4.16 16.44 -13.38
N PHE A 14 -5.46 16.60 -13.61
CA PHE A 14 -6.49 16.78 -12.57
C PHE A 14 -7.52 15.64 -12.68
N PRO A 15 -8.13 15.18 -11.56
CA PRO A 15 -7.92 15.64 -10.18
C PRO A 15 -6.50 15.38 -9.65
N ASN A 16 -6.05 16.25 -8.73
CA ASN A 16 -4.81 16.00 -8.00
C ASN A 16 -5.02 14.89 -6.96
N GLU A 17 -3.95 14.43 -6.30
CA GLU A 17 -3.97 13.28 -5.38
C GLU A 17 -4.93 13.40 -4.17
N ASN A 18 -5.56 14.56 -3.95
CA ASN A 18 -6.51 14.81 -2.87
C ASN A 18 -7.98 14.78 -3.29
N ALA A 19 -8.30 14.35 -4.50
CA ALA A 19 -9.67 14.24 -4.97
C ALA A 19 -10.02 12.79 -5.32
N MET A 20 -11.10 12.30 -4.72
CA MET A 20 -11.64 10.96 -4.96
C MET A 20 -12.61 11.01 -6.13
N VAL A 21 -12.34 10.23 -7.18
CA VAL A 21 -13.31 9.91 -8.22
C VAL A 21 -13.74 8.47 -7.95
N PRO A 22 -15.01 8.21 -7.58
CA PRO A 22 -15.46 6.87 -7.18
C PRO A 22 -15.67 5.98 -8.41
N ASP A 23 -14.57 5.65 -9.08
CA ASP A 23 -14.53 4.94 -10.35
C ASP A 23 -13.14 4.30 -10.55
N LEU A 24 -13.11 3.05 -11.00
CA LEU A 24 -11.89 2.32 -11.34
C LEU A 24 -11.76 2.06 -12.86
N ASP A 25 -12.70 2.51 -13.69
CA ASP A 25 -12.78 2.17 -15.11
C ASP A 25 -11.53 2.64 -15.88
N ARG A 26 -11.05 3.86 -15.61
CA ARG A 26 -9.86 4.41 -16.28
C ARG A 26 -8.61 3.61 -15.96
N ILE A 27 -8.34 3.35 -14.67
CA ILE A 27 -7.17 2.59 -14.26
C ILE A 27 -7.27 1.12 -14.71
N THR A 28 -8.46 0.51 -14.66
CA THR A 28 -8.69 -0.84 -15.17
C THR A 28 -8.42 -0.92 -16.67
N THR A 29 -8.93 0.05 -17.44
CA THR A 29 -8.66 0.13 -18.89
C THR A 29 -7.17 0.29 -19.18
N LEU A 30 -6.46 1.12 -18.41
CA LEU A 30 -5.01 1.25 -18.56
C LEU A 30 -4.30 -0.08 -18.28
N MET A 31 -4.70 -0.79 -17.22
CA MET A 31 -4.11 -2.09 -16.87
C MET A 31 -4.35 -3.12 -17.98
N ASP A 32 -5.56 -3.18 -18.55
CA ASP A 32 -5.87 -4.06 -19.67
C ASP A 32 -5.00 -3.76 -20.91
N LEU A 33 -4.82 -2.46 -21.23
CA LEU A 33 -3.97 -2.04 -22.34
C LEU A 33 -2.49 -2.37 -22.12
N LEU A 34 -2.02 -2.36 -20.88
CA LEU A 34 -0.66 -2.73 -20.49
C LEU A 34 -0.47 -4.25 -20.36
N GLY A 35 -1.50 -5.07 -20.60
CA GLY A 35 -1.41 -6.52 -20.48
C GLY A 35 -1.50 -7.04 -19.04
N SER A 36 -2.21 -6.31 -18.18
CA SER A 36 -2.44 -6.62 -16.76
C SER A 36 -1.16 -6.86 -15.94
N PRO A 37 -0.15 -5.96 -15.98
CA PRO A 37 1.13 -6.15 -15.30
C PRO A 37 0.96 -6.33 -13.79
N GLN A 38 -0.06 -5.70 -13.20
CA GLN A 38 -0.39 -5.77 -11.78
C GLN A 38 -0.81 -7.16 -11.27
N LEU A 39 -1.07 -8.10 -12.20
CA LEU A 39 -1.41 -9.50 -11.88
C LEU A 39 -0.25 -10.47 -12.10
N SER A 40 0.93 -9.97 -12.51
CA SER A 40 2.10 -10.82 -12.82
C SER A 40 2.94 -11.21 -11.58
N TYR A 41 2.66 -10.61 -10.43
CA TYR A 41 3.33 -10.85 -9.15
C TYR A 41 2.31 -10.80 -8.00
N PRO A 42 2.57 -11.49 -6.88
CA PRO A 42 1.71 -11.38 -5.70
C PRO A 42 1.88 -10.02 -5.02
N SER A 43 0.87 -9.60 -4.25
CA SER A 43 0.87 -8.28 -3.60
C SER A 43 0.47 -8.34 -2.14
N ILE A 44 1.07 -7.46 -1.34
CA ILE A 44 0.64 -7.05 0.00
C ILE A 44 0.04 -5.64 -0.14
N HIS A 45 -1.24 -5.48 0.16
CA HIS A 45 -1.96 -4.21 -0.01
C HIS A 45 -2.27 -3.58 1.33
N LEU A 46 -1.91 -2.31 1.53
CA LEU A 46 -2.01 -1.65 2.83
C LEU A 46 -2.86 -0.39 2.75
N THR A 47 -3.83 -0.27 3.65
CA THR A 47 -4.56 0.97 3.91
C THR A 47 -4.56 1.30 5.41
N GLY A 48 -5.07 2.46 5.75
CA GLY A 48 -5.18 3.00 7.10
C GLY A 48 -5.24 4.51 7.10
N THR A 49 -5.52 5.11 8.24
CA THR A 49 -5.41 6.56 8.40
C THR A 49 -3.95 6.94 8.66
N ASN A 50 -3.27 6.23 9.56
CA ASN A 50 -1.87 6.47 9.91
C ASN A 50 -1.01 5.21 9.75
N GLY A 51 0.30 5.41 9.58
CA GLY A 51 1.29 4.33 9.60
C GLY A 51 1.48 3.58 8.28
N LYS A 52 0.73 3.90 7.21
CA LYS A 52 0.79 3.23 5.90
C LYS A 52 2.21 3.17 5.34
N THR A 53 2.81 4.32 5.03
CA THR A 53 4.17 4.40 4.50
C THR A 53 5.22 3.77 5.42
N SER A 54 5.11 3.95 6.75
CA SER A 54 6.05 3.34 7.71
C SER A 54 5.98 1.81 7.66
N THR A 55 4.77 1.25 7.68
CA THR A 55 4.53 -0.19 7.61
C THR A 55 4.97 -0.75 6.26
N ALA A 56 4.64 -0.09 5.14
CA ALA A 56 5.08 -0.51 3.81
C ALA A 56 6.61 -0.59 3.70
N ARG A 57 7.34 0.39 4.27
CA ARG A 57 8.81 0.36 4.31
C ARG A 57 9.37 -0.73 5.21
N MET A 58 8.69 -1.06 6.31
CA MET A 58 9.08 -2.18 7.19
C MET A 58 8.83 -3.53 6.50
N VAL A 59 7.70 -3.69 5.80
CA VAL A 59 7.40 -4.89 4.99
C VAL A 59 8.47 -5.07 3.90
N ASP A 60 8.80 -4.02 3.15
CA ASP A 60 9.88 -4.02 2.16
C ASP A 60 11.22 -4.50 2.76
N ALA A 61 11.61 -3.97 3.92
CA ALA A 61 12.83 -4.36 4.59
C ALA A 61 12.83 -5.82 5.06
N LEU A 62 11.72 -6.30 5.60
CA LEU A 62 11.56 -7.68 6.05
C LEU A 62 11.60 -8.66 4.87
N VAL A 63 10.85 -8.38 3.79
CA VAL A 63 10.84 -9.19 2.57
C VAL A 63 12.24 -9.31 1.96
N ARG A 64 13.01 -8.21 1.88
CA ARG A 64 14.42 -8.26 1.46
C ARG A 64 15.28 -9.10 2.39
N GLY A 65 14.99 -9.07 3.69
CA GLY A 65 15.64 -9.94 4.69
C GLY A 65 15.44 -11.44 4.41
N PHE A 66 14.36 -11.83 3.71
CA PHE A 66 14.11 -13.19 3.24
C PHE A 66 14.71 -13.49 1.85
N GLY A 67 15.47 -12.55 1.26
CA GLY A 67 16.08 -12.72 -0.06
C GLY A 67 15.12 -12.57 -1.23
N LEU A 68 13.91 -12.03 -0.99
CA LEU A 68 12.95 -11.69 -2.02
C LEU A 68 13.17 -10.25 -2.48
N ARG A 69 12.86 -9.98 -3.75
CA ARG A 69 12.94 -8.68 -4.38
C ARG A 69 11.59 -7.96 -4.33
N PRO A 70 11.38 -6.97 -3.44
CA PRO A 70 10.13 -6.21 -3.41
C PRO A 70 10.07 -5.11 -4.48
N GLY A 71 8.88 -4.85 -4.99
CA GLY A 71 8.49 -3.56 -5.54
C GLY A 71 7.62 -2.81 -4.54
N ARG A 72 7.97 -1.59 -4.14
CA ARG A 72 7.19 -0.82 -3.17
C ARG A 72 6.62 0.44 -3.79
N TYR A 73 5.31 0.61 -3.68
CA TYR A 73 4.58 1.81 -4.10
C TYR A 73 4.04 2.55 -2.88
N THR A 74 4.47 3.80 -2.67
CA THR A 74 4.11 4.62 -1.49
C THR A 74 3.77 6.06 -1.86
N SER A 75 2.97 6.74 -1.03
CA SER A 75 2.58 8.14 -1.24
C SER A 75 2.29 8.89 0.08
N PRO A 76 2.48 10.21 0.14
CA PRO A 76 3.18 11.04 -0.84
C PRO A 76 4.71 10.84 -0.81
N HIS A 77 5.43 11.53 -1.70
CA HIS A 77 6.89 11.62 -1.61
C HIS A 77 7.30 12.76 -0.67
N LEU A 78 8.54 12.74 -0.16
CA LEU A 78 9.08 13.81 0.67
C LEU A 78 9.91 14.83 -0.13
N ASP A 79 10.81 14.36 -0.99
CA ASP A 79 11.70 15.23 -1.79
C ASP A 79 11.46 15.04 -3.29
N THR A 80 11.59 13.79 -3.78
CA THR A 80 11.44 13.48 -5.21
C THR A 80 10.32 12.47 -5.48
N VAL A 81 9.62 12.64 -6.60
CA VAL A 81 8.55 11.72 -7.04
C VAL A 81 9.02 10.28 -7.18
N THR A 82 10.31 10.07 -7.46
CA THR A 82 10.88 8.73 -7.66
C THR A 82 10.82 7.90 -6.38
N GLU A 83 10.78 8.52 -5.19
CA GLU A 83 10.58 7.84 -3.90
C GLU A 83 9.29 7.01 -3.87
N ARG A 84 8.30 7.36 -4.70
CA ARG A 84 7.02 6.67 -4.74
C ARG A 84 7.11 5.29 -5.35
N ILE A 85 8.08 5.03 -6.24
CA ILE A 85 8.26 3.75 -6.91
C ILE A 85 9.66 3.23 -6.57
N THR A 86 9.72 2.22 -5.72
CA THR A 86 10.96 1.61 -5.25
C THR A 86 11.04 0.18 -5.77
N VAL A 87 12.22 -0.25 -6.21
CA VAL A 87 12.51 -1.65 -6.55
C VAL A 87 13.74 -2.08 -5.76
N ASP A 88 13.65 -3.22 -5.08
CA ASP A 88 14.74 -3.78 -4.27
C ASP A 88 15.27 -2.82 -3.18
N GLY A 89 14.36 -2.03 -2.60
CA GLY A 89 14.68 -1.08 -1.53
C GLY A 89 15.14 0.31 -1.99
N ASP A 90 15.47 0.49 -3.27
CA ASP A 90 15.91 1.77 -3.84
C ASP A 90 14.84 2.42 -4.72
N PRO A 91 14.61 3.75 -4.61
CA PRO A 91 13.80 4.50 -5.58
C PRO A 91 14.30 4.29 -7.01
N LEU A 92 13.39 4.35 -8.00
CA LEU A 92 13.81 4.37 -9.39
C LEU A 92 14.75 5.56 -9.65
N SER A 93 15.74 5.38 -10.53
CA SER A 93 16.52 6.51 -11.03
C SER A 93 15.63 7.43 -11.88
N ASP A 94 16.03 8.70 -12.01
CA ASP A 94 15.36 9.67 -12.88
C ASP A 94 15.22 9.14 -14.32
N GLU A 95 16.25 8.45 -14.82
CA GLU A 95 16.23 7.82 -16.14
C GLU A 95 15.18 6.72 -16.20
N ARG A 96 15.19 5.76 -15.26
CA ARG A 96 14.24 4.63 -15.32
C ARG A 96 12.80 5.10 -15.09
N PHE A 97 12.60 6.06 -14.20
CA PHE A 97 11.28 6.67 -13.99
C PHE A 97 10.76 7.33 -15.27
N THR A 98 11.65 8.03 -16.00
CA THR A 98 11.32 8.67 -17.27
C THR A 98 11.01 7.66 -18.37
N GLU A 99 11.78 6.57 -18.45
CA GLU A 99 11.55 5.47 -19.39
C GLU A 99 10.18 4.83 -19.17
N VAL A 100 9.86 4.45 -17.92
CA VAL A 100 8.55 3.86 -17.57
C VAL A 100 7.42 4.81 -17.91
N PHE A 101 7.59 6.11 -17.66
CA PHE A 101 6.59 7.10 -18.05
C PHE A 101 6.38 7.14 -19.56
N ASP A 102 7.46 7.19 -20.35
CA ASP A 102 7.38 7.22 -21.82
C ASP A 102 6.79 5.91 -22.39
N GLU A 103 7.03 4.77 -21.73
CA GLU A 103 6.45 3.46 -22.07
C GLU A 103 4.93 3.43 -21.82
N VAL A 104 4.47 4.02 -20.72
CA VAL A 104 3.05 4.02 -20.31
C VAL A 104 2.24 5.12 -21.01
N LEU A 105 2.87 6.25 -21.35
CA LEU A 105 2.19 7.45 -21.88
C LEU A 105 1.27 7.20 -23.09
N PRO A 106 1.65 6.43 -24.12
CA PRO A 106 0.77 6.18 -25.27
C PRO A 106 -0.55 5.50 -24.89
N TYR A 107 -0.52 4.61 -23.88
CA TYR A 107 -1.71 3.93 -23.39
C TYR A 107 -2.58 4.85 -22.54
N VAL A 108 -1.95 5.72 -21.75
CA VAL A 108 -2.66 6.77 -21.02
C VAL A 108 -3.38 7.71 -21.98
N GLU A 109 -2.74 8.13 -23.07
CA GLU A 109 -3.37 8.97 -24.10
C GLU A 109 -4.58 8.29 -24.77
N LEU A 110 -4.54 6.97 -24.96
CA LEU A 110 -5.67 6.19 -25.46
C LEU A 110 -6.84 6.15 -24.46
N VAL A 111 -6.56 6.03 -23.15
CA VAL A 111 -7.60 6.09 -22.11
C VAL A 111 -8.17 7.51 -22.00
N ASP A 112 -7.32 8.53 -22.02
CA ASP A 112 -7.72 9.94 -21.99
C ASP A 112 -8.66 10.27 -23.17
N ALA A 113 -8.34 9.82 -24.38
CA ALA A 113 -9.15 10.05 -25.58
C ALA A 113 -10.56 9.40 -25.54
N ARG A 114 -10.76 8.39 -24.68
CA ARG A 114 -12.01 7.63 -24.54
C ARG A 114 -12.81 8.02 -23.28
N SER A 115 -12.26 8.90 -22.45
CA SER A 115 -12.81 9.26 -21.14
C SER A 115 -13.24 10.72 -21.12
N PRO A 116 -14.31 11.08 -20.41
CA PRO A 116 -14.75 12.47 -20.30
C PRO A 116 -13.80 13.34 -19.47
N VAL A 117 -13.00 12.71 -18.61
CA VAL A 117 -12.00 13.33 -17.75
C VAL A 117 -10.70 12.56 -17.95
N PRO A 118 -9.55 13.25 -18.09
CA PRO A 118 -8.26 12.59 -18.21
C PRO A 118 -7.93 11.79 -16.95
N MET A 119 -7.05 10.80 -17.09
CA MET A 119 -6.45 10.09 -15.98
C MET A 119 -5.73 11.07 -15.06
N SER A 120 -5.98 10.92 -13.77
CA SER A 120 -5.37 11.69 -12.70
C SER A 120 -3.87 11.42 -12.58
N PHE A 121 -3.17 12.30 -11.87
CA PHE A 121 -1.77 12.10 -11.50
C PHE A 121 -1.56 10.74 -10.81
N PHE A 122 -2.45 10.37 -9.89
CA PHE A 122 -2.33 9.16 -9.09
C PHE A 122 -2.59 7.88 -9.90
N GLU A 123 -3.58 7.89 -10.80
CA GLU A 123 -3.85 6.75 -11.69
C GLU A 123 -2.66 6.48 -12.63
N VAL A 124 -2.05 7.53 -13.20
CA VAL A 124 -0.88 7.37 -14.07
C VAL A 124 0.31 6.84 -13.29
N LEU A 125 0.61 7.39 -12.10
CA LEU A 125 1.69 6.86 -11.25
C LEU A 125 1.45 5.42 -10.81
N THR A 126 0.20 5.05 -10.53
CA THR A 126 -0.16 3.67 -10.17
C THR A 126 0.12 2.73 -11.33
N GLY A 127 -0.27 3.12 -12.56
CA GLY A 127 0.05 2.34 -13.75
C GLY A 127 1.54 2.21 -14.01
N MET A 128 2.31 3.29 -13.82
CA MET A 128 3.76 3.28 -13.89
C MET A 128 4.39 2.34 -12.84
N ALA A 129 3.91 2.37 -11.59
CA ALA A 129 4.43 1.49 -10.54
C ALA A 129 4.24 0.02 -10.91
N PHE A 130 3.06 -0.35 -11.38
CA PHE A 130 2.77 -1.72 -11.76
C PHE A 130 3.57 -2.18 -12.99
N ALA A 131 3.74 -1.33 -13.99
CA ALA A 131 4.62 -1.62 -15.13
C ALA A 131 6.08 -1.81 -14.67
N ALA A 132 6.60 -0.89 -13.86
CA ALA A 132 7.98 -0.95 -13.36
C ALA A 132 8.26 -2.23 -12.55
N PHE A 133 7.29 -2.72 -11.77
CA PHE A 133 7.41 -3.95 -11.01
C PHE A 133 7.42 -5.20 -11.89
N ALA A 134 6.62 -5.21 -12.95
CA ALA A 134 6.61 -6.30 -13.93
C ALA A 134 7.91 -6.33 -14.75
N ASP A 135 8.42 -5.17 -15.16
CA ASP A 135 9.68 -5.05 -15.91
C ASP A 135 10.91 -5.44 -15.06
N ALA A 136 10.86 -5.18 -13.75
CA ALA A 136 11.89 -5.50 -12.79
C ALA A 136 11.82 -6.95 -12.24
N PRO A 137 11.03 -7.83 -12.84
CA PRO A 137 10.27 -8.91 -12.18
C PRO A 137 10.45 -9.01 -10.65
N VAL A 138 9.62 -8.29 -9.90
CA VAL A 138 9.62 -8.36 -8.43
C VAL A 138 8.95 -9.65 -7.95
N ASP A 139 9.42 -10.16 -6.81
CA ASP A 139 8.83 -11.34 -6.18
C ASP A 139 7.53 -11.00 -5.43
N VAL A 140 7.38 -9.74 -5.01
CA VAL A 140 6.19 -9.24 -4.33
C VAL A 140 6.07 -7.73 -4.48
N ALA A 141 4.84 -7.24 -4.68
CA ALA A 141 4.55 -5.81 -4.59
C ALA A 141 4.00 -5.43 -3.21
N VAL A 142 4.56 -4.39 -2.60
CA VAL A 142 4.08 -3.77 -1.36
C VAL A 142 3.40 -2.46 -1.73
N VAL A 143 2.07 -2.46 -1.74
CA VAL A 143 1.27 -1.39 -2.33
C VAL A 143 0.56 -0.62 -1.23
N GLU A 144 0.90 0.64 -1.05
CA GLU A 144 0.16 1.57 -0.19
C GLU A 144 -0.99 2.21 -0.96
N VAL A 145 -2.19 2.16 -0.38
CA VAL A 145 -3.36 2.92 -0.84
C VAL A 145 -3.12 4.42 -0.69
N GLY A 146 -3.46 5.19 -1.72
CA GLY A 146 -3.43 6.64 -1.67
C GLY A 146 -4.48 7.20 -0.72
N LEU A 147 -5.75 6.95 -1.03
CA LEU A 147 -6.89 7.44 -0.25
C LEU A 147 -8.00 6.39 -0.15
N GLY A 148 -8.58 6.23 1.05
CA GLY A 148 -9.71 5.31 1.25
C GLY A 148 -9.30 3.86 1.07
N GLY A 149 -9.84 3.20 0.04
CA GLY A 149 -9.48 1.85 -0.36
C GLY A 149 -10.32 1.33 -1.53
N LEU A 150 -11.64 1.40 -1.41
CA LEU A 150 -12.58 0.79 -2.37
C LEU A 150 -12.41 1.34 -3.80
N TRP A 151 -12.29 2.65 -3.93
CA TRP A 151 -12.14 3.36 -5.21
C TRP A 151 -10.73 3.89 -5.47
N ASP A 152 -9.74 3.44 -4.69
CA ASP A 152 -8.37 3.86 -4.90
C ASP A 152 -7.79 3.20 -6.15
N ALA A 153 -6.98 3.93 -6.92
CA ALA A 153 -6.41 3.40 -8.17
C ALA A 153 -5.58 2.12 -7.95
N THR A 154 -5.04 1.91 -6.74
CA THR A 154 -4.30 0.70 -6.39
C THR A 154 -5.20 -0.54 -6.24
N ASN A 155 -6.51 -0.38 -6.08
CA ASN A 155 -7.49 -1.47 -5.87
C ASN A 155 -7.88 -2.22 -7.17
N VAL A 156 -6.94 -2.33 -8.10
CA VAL A 156 -7.01 -3.16 -9.33
C VAL A 156 -6.12 -4.41 -9.24
N ILE A 157 -5.48 -4.62 -8.09
CA ILE A 157 -4.75 -5.83 -7.75
C ILE A 157 -5.67 -6.87 -7.11
N THR A 158 -5.17 -8.11 -6.99
CA THR A 158 -5.79 -9.14 -6.16
C THR A 158 -4.77 -9.58 -5.11
N ALA A 159 -4.70 -8.84 -4.00
CA ALA A 159 -3.72 -9.09 -2.96
C ALA A 159 -4.09 -10.31 -2.10
N GLY A 160 -3.13 -11.23 -1.91
CA GLY A 160 -3.28 -12.38 -1.00
C GLY A 160 -3.13 -11.99 0.47
N THR A 161 -2.51 -10.84 0.75
CA THR A 161 -2.38 -10.27 2.09
C THR A 161 -2.83 -8.82 2.09
N CYS A 162 -3.79 -8.49 2.93
CA CYS A 162 -4.31 -7.12 3.09
C CYS A 162 -4.00 -6.63 4.50
N VAL A 163 -3.53 -5.39 4.63
CA VAL A 163 -3.22 -4.78 5.92
C VAL A 163 -4.11 -3.56 6.12
N VAL A 164 -4.88 -3.56 7.21
CA VAL A 164 -5.65 -2.39 7.62
C VAL A 164 -5.09 -1.87 8.93
N LEU A 165 -4.31 -0.80 8.79
CA LEU A 165 -3.74 -0.03 9.89
C LEU A 165 -4.82 0.81 10.59
N PRO A 166 -4.52 1.51 11.71
CA PRO A 166 -5.54 2.17 12.50
C PRO A 166 -6.43 3.11 11.68
N VAL A 167 -7.75 2.92 11.83
CA VAL A 167 -8.77 3.77 11.24
C VAL A 167 -9.07 4.93 12.20
N GLY A 168 -8.99 6.15 11.68
CA GLY A 168 -9.31 7.38 12.39
C GLY A 168 -10.04 8.36 11.48
N LEU A 169 -10.64 9.38 12.09
CA LEU A 169 -11.29 10.47 11.36
C LEU A 169 -10.25 11.28 10.59
N ASP A 170 -10.30 11.17 9.27
CA ASP A 170 -9.45 11.90 8.33
C ASP A 170 -10.14 11.95 6.96
N HIS A 171 -9.82 12.95 6.15
CA HIS A 171 -10.43 13.17 4.84
C HIS A 171 -11.97 13.12 4.86
N VAL A 172 -12.59 13.67 5.92
CA VAL A 172 -14.05 13.63 6.17
C VAL A 172 -14.91 14.04 4.97
N PRO A 173 -14.55 15.07 4.18
CA PRO A 173 -15.34 15.43 3.00
C PRO A 173 -15.38 14.35 1.90
N LEU A 174 -14.45 13.40 1.92
CA LEU A 174 -14.28 12.37 0.89
C LEU A 174 -14.70 10.98 1.39
N LEU A 175 -14.33 10.63 2.62
CA LEU A 175 -14.49 9.27 3.17
C LEU A 175 -15.67 9.11 4.13
N GLY A 176 -16.28 10.22 4.57
CA GLY A 176 -17.40 10.22 5.50
C GLY A 176 -17.08 10.82 6.86
N THR A 177 -18.13 11.01 7.65
CA THR A 177 -18.10 11.72 8.94
C THR A 177 -17.97 10.80 10.14
N THR A 178 -18.08 9.49 9.92
CA THR A 178 -18.02 8.47 10.98
C THR A 178 -16.89 7.47 10.74
N LEU A 179 -16.42 6.83 11.82
CA LEU A 179 -15.41 5.77 11.71
C LEU A 179 -15.92 4.57 10.90
N ALA A 180 -17.22 4.27 10.97
CA ALA A 180 -17.84 3.19 10.20
C ALA A 180 -17.85 3.47 8.68
N GLU A 181 -18.13 4.71 8.25
CA GLU A 181 -18.06 5.11 6.84
C GLU A 181 -16.63 4.99 6.31
N ILE A 182 -15.66 5.55 7.04
CA ILE A 182 -14.23 5.48 6.67
C ILE A 182 -13.74 4.04 6.65
N ALA A 183 -14.15 3.22 7.62
CA ALA A 183 -13.83 1.80 7.65
C ALA A 183 -14.44 1.05 6.47
N THR A 184 -15.65 1.41 6.01
CA THR A 184 -16.29 0.80 4.85
C THR A 184 -15.47 1.05 3.59
N GLU A 185 -15.00 2.28 3.39
CA GLU A 185 -14.10 2.61 2.28
C GLU A 185 -12.79 1.81 2.34
N LYS A 186 -12.14 1.79 3.51
CA LYS A 186 -10.88 1.07 3.70
C LYS A 186 -11.04 -0.45 3.57
N ALA A 187 -12.17 -1.00 3.97
CA ALA A 187 -12.48 -2.42 3.84
C ALA A 187 -12.58 -2.89 2.37
N GLY A 188 -12.68 -1.95 1.42
CA GLY A 188 -12.72 -2.24 -0.01
C GLY A 188 -11.51 -2.99 -0.56
N ILE A 189 -10.34 -2.89 0.11
CA ILE A 189 -9.13 -3.64 -0.28
C ILE A 189 -9.12 -5.10 0.18
N ILE A 190 -10.13 -5.53 0.95
CA ILE A 190 -10.22 -6.91 1.42
C ILE A 190 -10.79 -7.76 0.28
N HIS A 191 -9.92 -8.58 -0.32
CA HIS A 191 -10.23 -9.48 -1.43
C HIS A 191 -10.68 -10.87 -0.96
N PRO A 192 -11.34 -11.68 -1.83
CA PRO A 192 -11.80 -13.02 -1.47
C PRO A 192 -10.65 -13.93 -1.02
N GLY A 193 -10.81 -14.59 0.12
CA GLY A 193 -9.85 -15.58 0.63
C GLY A 193 -8.50 -15.01 1.08
N ALA A 194 -8.34 -13.69 1.13
CA ALA A 194 -7.09 -13.05 1.58
C ALA A 194 -6.84 -13.30 3.08
N THR A 195 -5.57 -13.20 3.49
CA THR A 195 -5.21 -13.06 4.90
C THR A 195 -5.14 -11.58 5.27
N VAL A 196 -5.91 -11.16 6.25
CA VAL A 196 -6.09 -9.76 6.65
C VAL A 196 -5.40 -9.51 7.99
N VAL A 197 -4.43 -8.60 7.99
CA VAL A 197 -3.77 -8.10 9.20
C VAL A 197 -4.44 -6.80 9.64
N LEU A 198 -5.12 -6.85 10.78
CA LEU A 198 -5.79 -5.71 11.37
C LEU A 198 -4.97 -5.17 12.55
N ALA A 199 -4.50 -3.93 12.44
CA ALA A 199 -3.99 -3.21 13.61
C ALA A 199 -5.11 -2.97 14.64
N ALA A 200 -4.78 -2.48 15.83
CA ALA A 200 -5.78 -2.15 16.84
C ALA A 200 -6.78 -1.10 16.30
N GLN A 201 -8.07 -1.43 16.36
CA GLN A 201 -9.16 -0.61 15.81
C GLN A 201 -10.12 -0.11 16.90
N PRO A 202 -10.74 1.07 16.72
CA PRO A 202 -11.92 1.44 17.49
C PRO A 202 -13.08 0.47 17.19
N PRO A 203 -14.00 0.20 18.16
CA PRO A 203 -15.06 -0.79 18.00
C PRO A 203 -15.92 -0.61 16.74
N GLU A 204 -16.28 0.63 16.40
CA GLU A 204 -17.10 0.95 15.22
C GLU A 204 -16.42 0.55 13.90
N ALA A 205 -15.10 0.78 13.77
CA ALA A 205 -14.35 0.37 12.60
C ALA A 205 -14.11 -1.15 12.60
N ALA A 206 -13.82 -1.73 13.76
CA ALA A 206 -13.59 -3.16 13.91
C ALA A 206 -14.81 -3.98 13.45
N GLU A 207 -16.02 -3.56 13.79
CA GLU A 207 -17.25 -4.25 13.38
C GLU A 207 -17.38 -4.32 11.85
N VAL A 208 -17.15 -3.19 11.16
CA VAL A 208 -17.22 -3.11 9.69
C VAL A 208 -16.15 -3.99 9.04
N LEU A 209 -14.91 -3.89 9.52
CA LEU A 209 -13.78 -4.64 8.97
C LEU A 209 -13.95 -6.15 9.15
N LEU A 210 -14.40 -6.60 10.34
CA LEU A 210 -14.64 -8.02 10.60
C LEU A 210 -15.82 -8.57 9.81
N ARG A 211 -16.89 -7.78 9.64
CA ARG A 211 -18.01 -8.15 8.77
C ARG A 211 -17.53 -8.36 7.34
N ARG A 212 -16.73 -7.42 6.81
CA ARG A 212 -16.15 -7.56 5.47
C ARG A 212 -15.26 -8.80 5.37
N CYS A 213 -14.42 -9.06 6.37
CA CYS A 213 -13.59 -10.28 6.38
C CYS A 213 -14.46 -11.54 6.29
N ALA A 214 -15.56 -11.61 7.03
CA ALA A 214 -16.48 -12.73 6.99
C ALA A 214 -17.17 -12.90 5.62
N GLU A 215 -17.63 -11.79 5.01
CA GLU A 215 -18.22 -11.79 3.66
C GLU A 215 -17.25 -12.30 2.59
N MET A 216 -15.97 -11.95 2.71
CA MET A 216 -14.92 -12.32 1.76
C MET A 216 -14.28 -13.68 2.07
N GLY A 217 -14.69 -14.35 3.14
CA GLY A 217 -14.06 -15.60 3.58
C GLY A 217 -12.58 -15.44 3.92
N ALA A 218 -12.19 -14.27 4.42
CA ALA A 218 -10.82 -13.92 4.73
C ALA A 218 -10.35 -14.51 6.07
N THR A 219 -9.09 -14.89 6.15
CA THR A 219 -8.44 -15.23 7.43
C THR A 219 -8.02 -13.95 8.12
N VAL A 220 -8.23 -13.81 9.43
CA VAL A 220 -7.98 -12.54 10.14
C VAL A 220 -6.95 -12.73 11.25
N ALA A 221 -5.95 -11.86 11.26
CA ALA A 221 -5.02 -11.67 12.37
C ALA A 221 -5.19 -10.25 12.94
N ARG A 222 -5.40 -10.13 14.25
CA ARG A 222 -5.66 -8.86 14.94
C ARG A 222 -4.57 -8.55 15.95
N GLU A 223 -4.15 -7.30 15.96
CA GLU A 223 -3.24 -6.79 16.98
C GLU A 223 -3.87 -6.92 18.37
N GLY A 224 -3.09 -7.42 19.33
CA GLY A 224 -3.51 -7.69 20.70
C GLY A 224 -4.15 -9.08 20.90
N LEU A 225 -4.39 -9.84 19.83
CA LEU A 225 -4.93 -11.20 19.90
C LEU A 225 -4.01 -12.20 19.23
N GLU A 226 -3.82 -12.10 17.91
CA GLU A 226 -2.99 -13.01 17.14
C GLU A 226 -1.53 -12.55 17.04
N PHE A 227 -1.29 -11.24 17.07
CA PHE A 227 0.05 -10.64 17.05
C PHE A 227 0.08 -9.35 17.88
N GLY A 228 1.26 -8.78 18.13
CA GLY A 228 1.38 -7.46 18.75
C GLY A 228 2.71 -7.21 19.44
N VAL A 229 2.80 -6.06 20.10
CA VAL A 229 3.96 -5.67 20.90
C VAL A 229 3.83 -6.24 22.32
N VAL A 230 4.78 -7.06 22.75
CA VAL A 230 4.83 -7.65 24.10
C VAL A 230 5.56 -6.73 25.07
N ASP A 231 6.71 -6.19 24.66
CA ASP A 231 7.50 -5.26 25.46
C ASP A 231 8.15 -4.20 24.56
N ARG A 232 8.36 -3.00 25.11
CA ARG A 232 8.99 -1.88 24.43
C ARG A 232 9.85 -1.09 25.40
N ARG A 233 11.13 -0.93 25.06
CA ARG A 233 12.08 -0.12 25.83
C ARG A 233 12.73 0.91 24.93
N THR A 234 12.94 2.12 25.45
CA THR A 234 13.72 3.14 24.74
C THR A 234 15.16 2.68 24.60
N ALA A 235 15.76 2.92 23.44
CA ALA A 235 17.17 2.66 23.16
C ALA A 235 17.80 3.89 22.48
N VAL A 236 19.12 4.01 22.50
CA VAL A 236 19.81 5.08 21.77
C VAL A 236 19.52 4.90 20.27
N GLY A 237 18.99 5.95 19.63
CA GLY A 237 18.62 5.92 18.22
C GLY A 237 17.28 5.25 17.89
N GLY A 238 16.48 4.84 18.89
CA GLY A 238 15.19 4.22 18.62
C GLY A 238 14.59 3.49 19.83
N GLN A 239 14.24 2.23 19.63
CA GLN A 239 13.60 1.37 20.63
C GLN A 239 13.98 -0.10 20.46
N LEU A 240 13.97 -0.85 21.55
CA LEU A 240 14.12 -2.30 21.58
C LEU A 240 12.75 -2.92 21.86
N LEU A 241 12.35 -3.86 21.00
CA LEU A 241 11.02 -4.46 21.00
C LEU A 241 11.10 -5.94 21.30
N THR A 242 10.08 -6.43 22.01
CA THR A 242 9.67 -7.83 21.96
C THR A 242 8.34 -7.91 21.23
N LEU A 243 8.31 -8.64 20.13
CA LEU A 243 7.14 -8.78 19.26
C LEU A 243 6.60 -10.20 19.32
N GLN A 244 5.30 -10.34 19.46
CA GLN A 244 4.58 -11.56 19.15
C GLN A 244 4.12 -11.46 17.70
N GLY A 245 4.71 -12.25 16.82
CA GLY A 245 4.21 -12.48 15.46
C GLY A 245 3.22 -13.64 15.42
N LEU A 246 2.79 -13.99 14.21
CA LEU A 246 1.97 -15.16 13.91
C LEU A 246 2.76 -16.47 14.06
N ALA A 247 4.06 -16.46 13.73
CA ALA A 247 4.90 -17.66 13.80
C ALA A 247 5.54 -17.87 15.17
N GLY A 248 5.69 -16.80 15.96
CA GLY A 248 6.38 -16.89 17.24
C GLY A 248 6.71 -15.55 17.88
N ARG A 249 7.49 -15.64 18.96
CA ARG A 249 7.96 -14.47 19.72
C ARG A 249 9.38 -14.11 19.30
N TYR A 250 9.60 -12.83 19.02
CA TYR A 250 10.87 -12.25 18.61
C TYR A 250 11.33 -11.27 19.69
N GLU A 251 12.47 -11.55 20.31
CA GLU A 251 13.03 -10.73 21.38
C GLU A 251 14.17 -9.85 20.86
N ASP A 252 14.46 -8.77 21.58
CA ASP A 252 15.57 -7.85 21.30
C ASP A 252 15.61 -7.29 19.86
N VAL A 253 14.43 -7.05 19.27
CA VAL A 253 14.31 -6.45 17.94
C VAL A 253 14.59 -4.95 18.04
N PHE A 254 15.73 -4.51 17.52
CA PHE A 254 16.06 -3.09 17.48
C PHE A 254 15.34 -2.39 16.31
N LEU A 255 14.53 -1.38 16.64
CA LEU A 255 13.86 -0.51 15.68
C LEU A 255 14.46 0.91 15.76
N PRO A 256 15.18 1.39 14.74
CA PRO A 256 15.81 2.71 14.73
C PRO A 256 14.82 3.85 14.42
N LEU A 257 13.62 3.78 15.01
CA LEU A 257 12.57 4.78 14.90
C LEU A 257 12.03 5.13 16.29
N HIS A 258 11.75 6.40 16.49
CA HIS A 258 11.11 6.89 17.72
C HIS A 258 9.58 6.80 17.63
N GLY A 259 8.93 6.79 18.79
CA GLY A 259 7.47 6.82 18.90
C GLY A 259 6.84 5.45 19.13
N VAL A 260 5.84 5.42 20.01
CA VAL A 260 5.13 4.19 20.41
C VAL A 260 4.38 3.56 19.23
N HIS A 261 3.80 4.39 18.37
CA HIS A 261 3.06 3.94 17.19
C HIS A 261 3.96 3.18 16.20
N GLN A 262 5.27 3.46 16.16
CA GLN A 262 6.18 2.72 15.28
C GLN A 262 6.40 1.26 15.73
N ALA A 263 6.24 0.96 17.02
CA ALA A 263 6.25 -0.43 17.48
C ALA A 263 5.02 -1.22 16.97
N ALA A 264 3.84 -0.60 16.97
CA ALA A 264 2.63 -1.18 16.41
C ALA A 264 2.74 -1.38 14.89
N ASN A 265 3.27 -0.38 14.17
CA ASN A 265 3.57 -0.50 12.74
C ASN A 265 4.54 -1.66 12.46
N ALA A 266 5.57 -1.83 13.29
CA ALA A 266 6.53 -2.93 13.17
C ALA A 266 5.88 -4.30 13.42
N ALA A 267 5.00 -4.41 14.42
CA ALA A 267 4.25 -5.63 14.68
C ALA A 267 3.31 -5.99 13.52
N ALA A 268 2.62 -4.99 12.95
CA ALA A 268 1.75 -5.18 11.78
C ALA A 268 2.56 -5.57 10.53
N ALA A 269 3.71 -4.95 10.30
CA ALA A 269 4.61 -5.31 9.19
C ALA A 269 5.13 -6.75 9.32
N LEU A 270 5.54 -7.15 10.54
CA LEU A 270 5.95 -8.52 10.83
C LEU A 270 4.82 -9.52 10.53
N ALA A 271 3.63 -9.29 11.07
CA ALA A 271 2.48 -10.16 10.84
C ALA A 271 2.07 -10.21 9.37
N ALA A 272 2.19 -9.10 8.62
CA ALA A 272 1.91 -9.07 7.19
C ALA A 272 2.91 -9.92 6.39
N VAL A 273 4.20 -9.86 6.71
CA VAL A 273 5.21 -10.70 6.04
C VAL A 273 5.06 -12.16 6.40
N GLU A 274 4.79 -12.49 7.67
CA GLU A 274 4.51 -13.87 8.07
C GLU A 274 3.26 -14.40 7.38
N ALA A 275 2.17 -13.62 7.31
CA ALA A 275 0.95 -13.99 6.58
C ALA A 275 1.22 -14.24 5.09
N PHE A 276 2.02 -13.37 4.47
CA PHE A 276 2.40 -13.50 3.06
C PHE A 276 3.23 -14.76 2.78
N LEU A 277 4.16 -15.12 3.67
CA LEU A 277 5.04 -16.29 3.52
C LEU A 277 4.37 -17.62 3.93
N GLY A 278 3.12 -17.62 4.40
CA GLY A 278 2.38 -18.83 4.76
C GLY A 278 2.31 -19.15 6.25
N GLY A 279 2.67 -18.20 7.12
CA GLY A 279 2.47 -18.27 8.57
C GLY A 279 3.43 -19.21 9.29
N GLY A 280 4.71 -18.85 9.34
CA GLY A 280 5.74 -19.56 10.13
C GLY A 280 6.27 -20.86 9.54
#